data_AF-A0A2W6EUH7-F1
#
_entry.id   AF-A0A2W6EUH7-F1
#
_cell.length_a   1.000
_cell.length_b   1.000
_cell.length_c   1.000
_cell.angle_alpha   90.00
_cell.angle_beta   90.00
_cell.angle_gamma   90.00
#
_symmetry.space_group_name_H-M   'P 1'
#
loop_
_entity.id
_entity.type
_entity.pdbx_description
1 polymer ?
#
loop_
_entity_poly.entity_id
_entity_poly.type
_entity_poly.pdbx_seq_one_letter_code
_entity_poly.pdbx_strand_id
1 'polypeptide(L)'
;MNPTYLALEVKRVLRGARFMIFTVAFPVVIYLIDANLFGSGGGTYPDGLAIAPSLMVRMAAFGAMSAALFTGARVALERSSGWQRQLRLTPMSGASYLLSKAVVSMLVALPTVLLVSLVGVLVEHVRLSAGQWVQILLGVWLGITPIVLLGLLIGL
;
A
#
# COMPACT_ATOMS: atom_id res chain seq x y z
N MET A 1 18.20 10.66 -9.04
CA MET A 1 17.06 10.70 -8.08
C MET A 1 17.47 11.58 -6.91
N ASN A 2 16.70 12.61 -6.55
CA ASN A 2 17.03 13.50 -5.43
C ASN A 2 16.42 12.94 -4.12
N PRO A 3 17.24 12.52 -3.13
CA PRO A 3 16.74 11.87 -1.92
C PRO A 3 15.90 12.80 -1.05
N THR A 4 16.19 14.11 -1.06
CA THR A 4 15.43 15.11 -0.31
C THR A 4 14.01 15.24 -0.86
N TYR A 5 13.86 15.27 -2.19
CA TYR A 5 12.54 15.28 -2.82
C TYR A 5 11.74 14.02 -2.46
N LEU A 6 12.38 12.85 -2.52
CA LEU A 6 11.74 11.59 -2.16
C LEU A 6 11.23 11.59 -0.71
N ALA A 7 12.07 11.99 0.23
CA ALA A 7 11.71 12.03 1.65
C ALA A 7 10.56 13.00 1.94
N LEU A 8 10.57 14.18 1.33
CA LEU A 8 9.50 15.17 1.46
C LEU A 8 8.18 14.65 0.89
N GLU A 9 8.24 13.98 -0.25
CA GLU A 9 7.05 13.45 -0.91
C GLU A 9 6.42 12.28 -0.12
N VAL A 10 7.25 11.34 0.37
CA VAL A 10 6.78 10.29 1.29
C VAL A 10 6.12 10.90 2.52
N LYS A 11 6.79 11.87 3.16
CA LYS A 11 6.25 12.57 4.35
C LYS A 11 4.93 13.27 4.03
N ARG A 12 4.80 13.89 2.86
CA ARG A 12 3.58 14.59 2.42
C ARG A 12 2.41 13.62 2.23
N VAL A 13 2.65 12.46 1.64
CA VAL A 13 1.60 11.45 1.42
C VAL A 13 1.18 10.83 2.76
N LEU A 14 2.13 10.41 3.60
CA LEU A 14 1.85 9.78 4.89
C LEU A 14 1.17 10.72 5.90
N ARG A 15 1.40 12.04 5.80
CA ARG A 15 0.69 13.03 6.63
C ARG A 15 -0.74 13.33 6.15
N GLY A 16 -1.15 12.80 5.00
CA GLY A 16 -2.50 12.97 4.50
C GLY A 16 -3.49 12.13 5.29
N ALA A 17 -4.18 12.71 6.28
CA ALA A 17 -5.12 12.00 7.14
C ALA A 17 -6.18 11.21 6.35
N ARG A 18 -6.81 11.84 5.35
CA ARG A 18 -7.80 11.17 4.48
C ARG A 18 -7.21 9.96 3.75
N PHE A 19 -5.98 10.08 3.24
CA PHE A 19 -5.28 8.96 2.62
C PHE A 19 -5.09 7.83 3.63
N MET A 20 -4.48 8.12 4.78
CA MET A 20 -4.19 7.11 5.81
C MET A 20 -5.46 6.41 6.34
N ILE A 21 -6.57 7.14 6.47
CA ILE A 21 -7.84 6.55 6.90
C ILE A 21 -8.31 5.49 5.91
N PHE A 22 -8.36 5.81 4.61
CA PHE A 22 -8.91 4.89 3.61
C PHE A 22 -7.93 3.80 3.16
N THR A 23 -6.62 4.07 3.16
CA THR A 23 -5.63 3.10 2.68
C THR A 23 -5.07 2.20 3.77
N VAL A 24 -5.18 2.59 5.04
CA VAL A 24 -4.62 1.85 6.18
C VAL A 24 -5.70 1.52 7.20
N ALA A 25 -6.37 2.52 7.76
CA ALA A 25 -7.31 2.28 8.87
C ALA A 25 -8.51 1.44 8.43
N PHE A 26 -9.07 1.73 7.25
CA PHE A 26 -10.19 0.99 6.69
C PHE A 26 -9.88 -0.52 6.52
N PRO A 27 -8.80 -0.93 5.79
CA PRO A 27 -8.47 -2.35 5.70
C PRO A 27 -8.23 -3.04 7.04
N VAL A 28 -7.62 -2.35 8.01
CA VAL A 28 -7.42 -2.90 9.37
C VAL A 28 -8.75 -3.15 10.07
N VAL A 29 -9.66 -2.18 10.03
CA VAL A 29 -10.98 -2.30 10.67
C VAL A 29 -11.81 -3.40 10.00
N ILE A 30 -11.85 -3.44 8.66
CA ILE A 30 -12.56 -4.48 7.93
C ILE A 30 -11.96 -5.86 8.20
N TYR A 31 -10.63 -5.97 8.26
CA TYR A 31 -9.99 -7.23 8.64
C TYR A 31 -10.43 -7.71 10.02
N LEU A 32 -10.47 -6.84 11.03
CA LEU A 32 -10.91 -7.21 12.38
C LEU A 32 -12.38 -7.62 12.41
N ILE A 33 -13.25 -6.93 11.67
CA ILE A 33 -14.66 -7.29 11.56
C ILE A 33 -14.78 -8.67 10.89
N ASP A 34 -14.14 -8.87 9.76
CA ASP A 34 -14.22 -10.13 9.00
C ASP A 34 -13.61 -11.29 9.79
N ALA A 35 -12.47 -11.08 10.45
CA ALA A 35 -11.83 -12.12 11.26
C ALA A 35 -12.69 -12.49 12.48
N ASN A 36 -13.34 -11.52 13.11
CA ASN A 36 -14.27 -11.79 14.20
C ASN A 36 -15.52 -12.56 13.72
N LEU A 37 -16.08 -12.20 12.56
CA LEU A 37 -17.29 -12.82 12.02
C LEU A 37 -17.05 -14.23 11.44
N PHE A 38 -15.92 -14.43 10.76
CA PHE A 38 -15.67 -15.63 9.97
C PHE A 38 -14.47 -16.46 10.44
N GLY A 39 -13.55 -15.86 11.19
CA GLY A 39 -12.31 -16.51 11.68
C GLY A 39 -12.43 -17.10 13.07
N SER A 40 -13.47 -16.76 13.84
CA SER A 40 -13.65 -17.25 15.20
C SER A 40 -13.75 -18.78 15.25
N GLY A 41 -12.90 -19.43 16.05
CA GLY A 41 -12.94 -20.88 16.27
C GLY A 41 -12.00 -21.72 15.39
N GLY A 42 -11.07 -21.09 14.66
CA GLY A 42 -10.08 -21.82 13.86
C GLY A 42 -10.65 -22.41 12.56
N GLY A 43 -11.69 -21.78 12.01
CA GLY A 43 -12.33 -22.22 10.78
C GLY A 43 -11.36 -22.22 9.59
N THR A 44 -11.54 -23.22 8.73
CA THR A 44 -10.87 -23.34 7.43
C THR A 44 -11.88 -23.14 6.32
N TYR A 45 -11.46 -22.52 5.23
CA TYR A 45 -12.21 -22.51 3.98
C TYR A 45 -12.34 -23.94 3.41
N PRO A 46 -13.26 -24.16 2.44
CA PRO A 46 -13.42 -25.47 1.80
C PRO A 46 -12.17 -26.02 1.11
N ASP A 47 -11.23 -25.15 0.75
CA ASP A 47 -9.92 -25.48 0.17
C ASP A 47 -8.84 -25.83 1.23
N GLY A 48 -9.22 -25.84 2.52
CA GLY A 48 -8.34 -26.16 3.64
C GLY A 48 -7.50 -24.99 4.15
N LEU A 49 -7.62 -23.79 3.57
CA LEU A 49 -6.87 -22.62 4.04
C LEU A 49 -7.49 -22.02 5.29
N ALA A 50 -6.67 -21.63 6.25
CA ALA A 50 -7.12 -20.93 7.44
C ALA A 50 -7.76 -19.57 7.07
N ILE A 51 -8.90 -19.26 7.68
CA ILE A 51 -9.70 -18.09 7.31
C ILE A 51 -8.99 -16.79 7.72
N ALA A 52 -8.53 -16.68 8.97
CA ALA A 52 -7.92 -15.45 9.48
C ALA A 52 -6.66 -14.99 8.71
N PRO A 53 -5.67 -15.86 8.40
CA PRO A 53 -4.52 -15.47 7.58
C PRO A 53 -4.91 -15.09 6.13
N SER A 54 -5.92 -15.75 5.57
CA SER A 54 -6.39 -15.46 4.22
C SER A 54 -7.10 -14.11 4.13
N LEU A 55 -7.93 -13.76 5.12
CA LEU A 55 -8.54 -12.44 5.24
C LEU A 55 -7.50 -11.34 5.44
N MET A 56 -6.47 -11.61 6.25
CA MET A 56 -5.35 -10.70 6.48
C MET A 56 -4.64 -10.36 5.18
N VAL A 57 -4.29 -11.37 4.36
CA VAL A 57 -3.62 -11.16 3.07
C VAL A 57 -4.50 -10.36 2.11
N ARG A 58 -5.80 -10.68 2.04
CA ARG A 58 -6.77 -9.94 1.20
C ARG A 58 -6.83 -8.46 1.56
N MET A 59 -6.90 -8.13 2.84
CA MET A 59 -6.99 -6.74 3.31
C MET A 59 -5.66 -5.99 3.20
N ALA A 60 -4.53 -6.67 3.42
CA ALA A 60 -3.21 -6.11 3.15
C ALA A 60 -3.05 -5.74 1.67
N ALA A 61 -3.47 -6.64 0.76
CA ALA A 61 -3.47 -6.38 -0.68
C ALA A 61 -4.43 -5.23 -1.04
N PHE A 62 -5.65 -5.21 -0.49
CA PHE A 62 -6.61 -4.12 -0.71
C PHE A 62 -6.03 -2.75 -0.35
N GLY A 63 -5.43 -2.63 0.84
CA GLY A 63 -4.81 -1.38 1.28
C GLY A 63 -3.64 -0.98 0.39
N ALA A 64 -2.78 -1.93 0.02
CA ALA A 64 -1.61 -1.68 -0.84
C ALA A 64 -2.02 -1.21 -2.24
N MET A 65 -3.05 -1.84 -2.83
CA MET A 65 -3.63 -1.42 -4.11
C MET A 65 -4.26 -0.03 -4.00
N SER A 66 -5.02 0.23 -2.93
CA SER A 66 -5.62 1.54 -2.67
C SER A 66 -4.54 2.62 -2.58
N ALA A 67 -3.44 2.35 -1.86
CA ALA A 67 -2.31 3.27 -1.75
C ALA A 67 -1.72 3.62 -3.13
N ALA A 68 -1.51 2.63 -4.00
CA ALA A 68 -1.02 2.82 -5.36
C ALA A 68 -2.00 3.62 -6.24
N LEU A 69 -3.31 3.39 -6.11
CA LEU A 69 -4.33 4.15 -6.84
C LEU A 69 -4.36 5.62 -6.39
N PHE A 70 -4.31 5.88 -5.09
CA PHE A 70 -4.27 7.23 -4.55
C PHE A 70 -3.03 8.02 -4.97
N THR A 71 -1.86 7.38 -5.05
CA THR A 71 -0.65 8.04 -5.55
C THR A 71 -0.74 8.34 -7.05
N GLY A 72 -1.28 7.43 -7.86
CA GLY A 72 -1.57 7.69 -9.28
C GLY A 72 -2.53 8.87 -9.48
N ALA A 73 -3.62 8.91 -8.71
CA ALA A 73 -4.57 10.04 -8.74
C ALA A 73 -3.90 11.37 -8.36
N ARG A 74 -2.97 11.38 -7.40
CA ARG A 74 -2.19 12.58 -7.08
C ARG A 74 -1.29 13.04 -8.22
N VAL A 75 -0.70 12.11 -8.97
CA VAL A 75 0.10 12.48 -10.16
C VAL A 75 -0.78 13.16 -11.21
N ALA A 76 -2.02 12.68 -11.42
CA ALA A 76 -2.98 13.34 -12.30
C ALA A 76 -3.32 14.77 -11.85
N LEU A 77 -3.48 14.99 -10.54
CA LEU A 77 -3.72 16.33 -9.98
C LEU A 77 -2.50 17.25 -10.12
N GLU A 78 -1.29 16.72 -9.96
CA GLU A 78 -0.06 17.48 -10.17
C GLU A 78 0.08 17.91 -11.63
N ARG A 79 -0.28 17.03 -12.56
CA ARG A 79 -0.34 17.37 -14.00
C ARG A 79 -1.32 18.50 -14.28
N SER A 80 -2.55 18.43 -13.75
CA SER A 80 -3.55 19.47 -13.99
C SER A 80 -3.18 20.82 -13.38
N SER A 81 -2.46 20.82 -12.25
CA SER A 81 -1.96 22.05 -11.61
C SER A 81 -0.75 22.69 -12.32
N GLY A 82 -0.16 22.01 -13.30
CA GLY A 82 1.07 22.48 -13.96
C GLY A 82 2.34 22.28 -13.14
N TRP A 83 2.31 21.46 -12.08
CA TRP A 83 3.48 21.17 -11.22
C TRP A 83 4.71 20.74 -12.00
N GLN A 84 4.52 19.91 -13.04
CA GLN A 84 5.62 19.49 -13.90
C GLN A 84 6.31 20.67 -14.62
N ARG A 85 5.60 21.75 -14.95
CA ARG A 85 6.20 22.95 -15.54
C ARG A 85 7.13 23.65 -14.56
N GLN A 86 6.75 23.69 -13.27
CA GLN A 86 7.58 24.24 -12.21
C GLN A 86 8.83 23.39 -11.97
N LEU A 87 8.70 22.06 -11.98
CA LEU A 87 9.84 21.16 -11.82
C LEU A 87 10.89 21.31 -12.94
N ARG A 88 10.49 21.69 -14.16
CA ARG A 88 11.42 21.94 -15.28
C ARG A 88 12.31 23.18 -15.08
N LEU A 89 11.98 24.06 -14.13
CA LEU A 89 12.84 25.18 -13.72
C LEU A 89 13.93 24.75 -12.72
N THR A 90 13.92 23.49 -12.29
CA THR A 90 14.91 22.89 -11.39
C THR A 90 15.76 21.87 -12.17
N PRO A 91 16.94 21.45 -11.67
CA PRO A 91 17.78 20.43 -12.33
C PRO A 91 17.18 19.01 -12.32
N MET A 92 15.88 18.86 -12.06
CA MET A 92 15.21 17.57 -11.93
C MET A 92 14.75 17.04 -13.30
N SER A 93 15.29 15.89 -13.69
CA SER A 93 14.88 15.22 -14.93
C SER A 93 13.51 14.53 -14.81
N GLY A 94 12.80 14.40 -15.94
CA GLY A 94 11.50 13.70 -15.98
C GLY A 94 11.59 12.23 -15.53
N ALA A 95 12.68 11.54 -15.88
CA ALA A 95 12.93 10.17 -15.40
C ALA A 95 13.12 10.12 -13.87
N SER A 96 13.83 11.10 -13.29
CA SER A 96 14.00 11.20 -11.84
C SER A 96 12.66 11.47 -11.13
N TYR A 97 11.77 12.26 -11.73
CA TYR A 97 10.42 12.48 -11.21
C TYR A 97 9.62 11.17 -11.19
N LEU A 98 9.57 10.46 -12.33
CA LEU A 98 8.78 9.24 -12.46
C LEU A 98 9.27 8.13 -11.52
N LEU A 99 10.59 7.93 -11.44
CA LEU A 99 11.20 6.98 -10.50
C LEU A 99 10.87 7.35 -9.04
N SER A 100 10.92 8.64 -8.69
CA SER A 100 10.56 9.09 -7.34
C SER A 100 9.09 8.78 -7.03
N LYS A 101 8.17 8.99 -7.97
CA LYS A 101 6.74 8.69 -7.77
C LYS A 101 6.47 7.19 -7.67
N ALA A 102 7.19 6.36 -8.44
CA ALA A 102 7.12 4.90 -8.30
C ALA A 102 7.60 4.44 -6.93
N VAL A 103 8.77 4.91 -6.48
CA VAL A 103 9.32 4.57 -5.17
C VAL A 103 8.41 5.06 -4.04
N VAL A 104 7.89 6.29 -4.12
CA VAL A 104 6.91 6.80 -3.15
C VAL A 104 5.71 5.88 -3.08
N SER A 105 5.13 5.49 -4.21
CA SER A 105 3.94 4.63 -4.26
C SER A 105 4.18 3.28 -3.59
N MET A 106 5.35 2.68 -3.82
CA MET A 106 5.74 1.43 -3.16
C MET A 106 5.94 1.63 -1.65
N LEU A 107 6.59 2.72 -1.22
CA LEU A 107 6.85 2.97 0.19
C LEU A 107 5.58 3.27 0.98
N VAL A 108 4.63 4.02 0.41
CA VAL A 108 3.39 4.39 1.11
C VAL A 108 2.36 3.26 1.17
N ALA A 109 2.59 2.16 0.46
CA ALA A 109 1.83 0.92 0.60
C ALA A 109 2.31 0.06 1.79
N LEU A 110 3.54 0.25 2.28
CA LEU A 110 4.08 -0.54 3.39
C LEU A 110 3.27 -0.40 4.70
N PRO A 111 2.80 0.80 5.13
CA PRO A 111 2.08 0.94 6.39
C PRO A 111 0.87 0.03 6.51
N THR A 112 0.04 -0.10 5.48
CA THR A 112 -1.12 -1.00 5.51
C THR A 112 -0.73 -2.47 5.51
N VAL A 113 0.26 -2.87 4.72
CA VAL A 113 0.73 -4.26 4.70
C VAL A 113 1.27 -4.66 6.07
N LEU A 114 2.08 -3.80 6.67
CA LEU A 114 2.67 -4.04 7.99
C LEU A 114 1.63 -3.98 9.11
N LEU A 115 0.72 -2.99 9.11
CA LEU A 115 -0.27 -2.85 10.19
C LEU A 115 -1.33 -3.94 10.16
N VAL A 116 -1.86 -4.32 8.98
CA VAL A 116 -2.79 -5.45 8.87
C VAL A 116 -2.11 -6.74 9.33
N SER A 117 -0.86 -6.97 8.92
CA SER A 117 -0.08 -8.13 9.36
C SER A 117 0.15 -8.14 10.87
N LEU A 118 0.52 -6.99 11.44
CA LEU A 118 0.75 -6.83 12.88
C LEU A 118 -0.53 -7.09 13.67
N VAL A 119 -1.66 -6.57 13.22
CA VAL A 119 -2.96 -6.82 13.84
C VAL A 119 -3.35 -8.29 13.77
N GLY A 120 -3.09 -8.97 12.63
CA GLY A 120 -3.31 -10.41 12.51
C GLY A 120 -2.50 -11.24 13.50
N VAL A 121 -1.26 -10.84 13.78
CA VAL A 121 -0.42 -11.50 14.81
C VAL A 121 -0.94 -11.22 16.22
N LEU A 122 -1.22 -9.95 16.53
CA LEU A 122 -1.50 -9.52 17.90
C LEU A 122 -2.93 -9.85 18.36
N VAL A 123 -3.91 -9.74 17.47
CA VAL A 123 -5.34 -9.87 17.81
C VAL A 123 -5.87 -11.25 17.43
N GLU A 124 -5.60 -11.69 16.20
CA GLU A 124 -6.11 -12.96 15.65
C GLU A 124 -5.15 -14.14 15.84
N HIS A 125 -4.01 -13.89 16.48
CA HIS A 125 -2.98 -14.90 16.80
C HIS A 125 -2.53 -15.73 15.60
N VAL A 126 -2.46 -15.10 14.41
CA VAL A 126 -2.02 -15.74 13.17
C VAL A 126 -0.60 -16.31 13.33
N ARG A 127 -0.48 -17.63 13.23
CA ARG A 127 0.80 -18.34 13.29
C ARG A 127 1.23 -18.78 11.90
N LEU A 128 2.32 -18.20 11.42
CA LEU A 128 2.94 -18.52 10.15
C LEU A 128 4.44 -18.73 10.36
N SER A 129 5.05 -19.58 9.54
CA SER A 129 6.51 -19.71 9.49
C SER A 129 7.17 -18.43 8.99
N ALA A 130 8.44 -18.23 9.31
CA ALA A 130 9.21 -17.08 8.82
C ALA A 130 9.20 -16.97 7.29
N GLY A 131 9.26 -18.10 6.59
CA GLY A 131 9.17 -18.15 5.12
C GLY A 131 7.82 -17.64 4.59
N GLN A 132 6.71 -18.05 5.22
CA GLN A 132 5.37 -17.59 4.84
C GLN A 132 5.18 -16.09 5.09
N TRP A 133 5.73 -15.56 6.19
CA TRP A 133 5.72 -14.12 6.44
C TRP A 133 6.45 -13.34 5.35
N VAL A 134 7.65 -13.78 4.98
CA VAL A 134 8.42 -13.15 3.90
C VAL A 134 7.66 -13.23 2.57
N GLN A 135 7.07 -14.38 2.26
CA GLN A 135 6.26 -14.57 1.05
C GLN A 135 5.05 -13.63 1.01
N ILE A 136 4.33 -13.45 2.12
CA ILE A 136 3.17 -12.55 2.18
C ILE A 136 3.60 -11.10 2.06
N LEU A 137 4.56 -10.68 2.89
CA LEU A 137 4.98 -9.28 2.95
C LEU A 137 5.59 -8.83 1.61
N LEU A 138 6.53 -9.61 1.07
CA LEU A 138 7.14 -9.30 -0.23
C LEU A 138 6.20 -9.59 -1.38
N GLY A 139 5.38 -10.64 -1.32
CA GLY A 139 4.45 -11.00 -2.38
C GLY A 139 3.37 -9.93 -2.57
N VAL A 140 2.77 -9.44 -1.50
CA VAL A 140 1.80 -8.33 -1.56
C VAL A 140 2.50 -7.04 -2.00
N TRP A 141 3.66 -6.73 -1.42
CA TRP A 141 4.36 -5.47 -1.71
C TRP A 141 4.90 -5.40 -3.14
N LEU A 142 5.52 -6.46 -3.64
CA LEU A 142 5.99 -6.51 -5.02
C LEU A 142 4.83 -6.71 -6.00
N GLY A 143 3.78 -7.42 -5.58
CA GLY A 143 2.58 -7.69 -6.38
C GLY A 143 1.82 -6.43 -6.80
N ILE A 144 1.94 -5.32 -6.06
CA ILE A 144 1.32 -4.04 -6.45
C ILE A 144 2.11 -3.26 -7.52
N THR A 145 3.32 -3.70 -7.88
CA THR A 145 4.16 -2.99 -8.87
C THR A 145 3.43 -2.68 -10.18
N PRO A 146 2.67 -3.63 -10.80
CA PRO A 146 1.93 -3.33 -12.02
C PRO A 146 0.87 -2.24 -11.82
N ILE A 147 0.21 -2.21 -10.65
CA ILE A 147 -0.82 -1.22 -10.33
C ILE A 147 -0.18 0.15 -10.12
N VAL A 148 0.99 0.21 -9.48
CA VAL A 148 1.77 1.45 -9.37
C VAL A 148 2.11 1.97 -10.77
N LEU A 149 2.64 1.12 -11.65
CA LEU A 149 2.99 1.52 -13.02
C LEU A 149 1.77 2.00 -13.81
N LEU A 150 0.63 1.31 -13.69
CA LEU A 150 -0.64 1.74 -14.32
C LEU A 150 -1.13 3.08 -13.77
N GLY A 151 -1.10 3.27 -12.45
CA GLY A 151 -1.50 4.53 -11.82
C GLY A 151 -0.63 5.70 -12.27
N LEU A 152 0.68 5.48 -12.43
CA LEU A 152 1.58 6.48 -12.98
C LEU A 152 1.32 6.72 -14.47
N LEU A 153 1.11 5.67 -15.26
CA LEU A 153 0.84 5.78 -16.70
C LEU A 153 -0.44 6.61 -16.96
N ILE A 154 -1.50 6.37 -16.20
CA ILE A 154 -2.77 7.08 -16.30
C ILE A 154 -2.67 8.50 -15.73
N GLY A 155 -1.87 8.69 -14.68
CA GLY A 155 -1.69 9.98 -14.02
C GLY A 155 -0.83 10.97 -14.81
N LEU A 156 0.11 10.48 -15.61
CA LEU A 156 0.88 11.27 -16.58
C LEU A 156 0.00 11.93 -17.64
#